data_AF-A0A436DIJ3-F1
#
_entry.id   AF-A0A436DIJ3-F1
#
_cell.length_a   1.000
_cell.length_b   1.000
_cell.length_c   1.000
_cell.angle_alpha   90.00
_cell.angle_beta   90.00
_cell.angle_gamma   90.00
#
_symmetry.space_group_name_H-M   'P 1'
#
loop_
_entity.id
_entity.type
_entity.pdbx_description
1 polymer ?
#
loop_
_entity_poly.entity_id
_entity_poly.type
_entity_poly.pdbx_seq_one_letter_code
_entity_poly.pdbx_strand_id
1 'polypeptide(L)'
;MGFEVNELIAELGILPKNILETISWPSPLAEVERVLRSDVDCIAFANTQVRLWTSIAARVPNEATGLLVTHGGIIDLGVVAFLMASKRPIEGEAIGYCEGLRLEFTSGRLTNAEMLRVPEHLHLSDT
;
A
#
# COMPACT_ATOMS: atom_id res chain seq x y z
N MET A 1 -3.11 -16.22 -12.39
CA MET A 1 -1.96 -16.58 -11.55
C MET A 1 -2.14 -18.02 -11.09
N GLY A 2 -1.11 -18.87 -11.20
CA GLY A 2 -1.20 -20.33 -11.00
C GLY A 2 -0.63 -20.85 -9.68
N PHE A 3 -0.45 -19.98 -8.68
CA PHE A 3 -0.02 -20.37 -7.33
C PHE A 3 -1.23 -20.48 -6.41
N GLU A 4 -1.16 -21.41 -5.46
CA GLU A 4 -2.19 -21.58 -4.44
C GLU A 4 -2.23 -20.37 -3.50
N VAL A 5 -3.43 -19.92 -3.17
CA VAL A 5 -3.62 -18.85 -2.17
C VAL A 5 -3.54 -19.47 -0.78
N ASN A 6 -2.57 -19.05 0.02
CA ASN A 6 -2.42 -19.56 1.38
C ASN A 6 -3.49 -19.04 2.36
N GLU A 7 -3.97 -17.81 2.14
CA GLU A 7 -4.90 -17.15 3.06
C GLU A 7 -5.68 -16.04 2.36
N LEU A 8 -6.91 -15.83 2.79
CA LEU A 8 -7.76 -14.70 2.40
C LEU A 8 -8.07 -13.86 3.64
N ILE A 9 -7.76 -12.57 3.57
CA ILE A 9 -8.01 -11.60 4.64
C ILE A 9 -8.95 -10.54 4.08
N ALA A 10 -10.19 -10.50 4.58
CA ALA A 10 -11.24 -9.66 4.02
C ALA A 10 -10.91 -8.17 4.12
N GLU A 11 -10.22 -7.77 5.19
CA GLU A 11 -9.81 -6.40 5.48
C GLU A 11 -8.87 -5.81 4.42
N LEU A 12 -8.14 -6.66 3.69
CA LEU A 12 -7.31 -6.24 2.55
C LEU A 12 -8.13 -5.89 1.31
N GLY A 13 -9.43 -6.21 1.28
CA GLY A 13 -10.34 -5.92 0.17
C GLY A 13 -11.32 -4.79 0.45
N ILE A 14 -11.25 -4.16 1.63
CA ILE A 14 -12.26 -3.19 2.08
C ILE A 14 -11.64 -1.80 2.17
N LEU A 15 -11.95 -0.95 1.20
CA LEU A 15 -11.71 0.49 1.27
C LEU A 15 -13.02 1.18 1.63
N PRO A 16 -13.15 1.78 2.84
CA PRO A 16 -14.38 2.47 3.24
C PRO A 16 -14.72 3.61 2.27
N LYS A 17 -16.01 3.73 1.94
CA LYS A 17 -16.49 4.69 0.95
C LYS A 17 -16.09 6.14 1.26
N ASN A 18 -16.21 6.56 2.52
CA ASN A 18 -15.82 7.91 2.95
C ASN A 18 -14.32 8.16 2.71
N ILE A 19 -13.46 7.16 2.94
CA ILE A 19 -12.03 7.27 2.70
C ILE A 19 -11.75 7.40 1.19
N LEU A 20 -12.39 6.56 0.37
CA LEU A 20 -12.25 6.62 -1.09
C LEU A 20 -12.67 7.98 -1.66
N GLU A 21 -13.79 8.52 -1.20
CA GLU A 21 -14.27 9.85 -1.61
C GLU A 21 -13.29 10.96 -1.19
N THR A 22 -12.72 10.88 0.02
CA THR A 22 -11.76 11.87 0.51
C THR A 22 -10.44 11.87 -0.27
N ILE A 23 -9.88 10.69 -0.59
CA ILE A 23 -8.60 10.61 -1.31
C ILE A 23 -8.72 10.87 -2.81
N SER A 24 -9.93 10.76 -3.38
CA SER A 24 -10.20 10.94 -4.81
C SER A 24 -9.26 10.12 -5.70
N TRP A 25 -9.09 8.83 -5.37
CA TRP A 25 -8.16 7.94 -6.08
C TRP A 25 -8.62 7.66 -7.53
N PRO A 26 -7.71 7.60 -8.52
CA PRO A 26 -6.26 7.78 -8.40
C PRO A 26 -5.84 9.26 -8.29
N SER A 27 -4.86 9.55 -7.43
CA SER A 27 -4.27 10.88 -7.25
C SER A 27 -2.77 10.78 -6.94
N PRO A 28 -1.96 11.82 -7.25
CA PRO A 28 -0.54 11.81 -6.93
C PRO A 28 -0.28 11.55 -5.44
N LEU A 29 0.81 10.85 -5.10
CA LEU A 29 1.07 10.46 -3.69
C LEU A 29 1.24 11.65 -2.76
N ALA A 30 1.69 12.79 -3.27
CA ALA A 30 1.76 14.05 -2.52
C ALA A 30 0.38 14.57 -2.12
N GLU A 31 -0.66 14.32 -2.92
CA GLU A 31 -2.04 14.68 -2.59
C GLU A 31 -2.61 13.74 -1.53
N VAL A 32 -2.29 12.44 -1.61
CA VAL A 32 -2.60 11.47 -0.55
C VAL A 32 -1.93 11.91 0.76
N GLU A 33 -0.65 12.32 0.74
CA GLU A 33 0.03 12.87 1.92
C GLU A 33 -0.71 14.07 2.52
N ARG A 34 -1.13 15.01 1.67
CA ARG A 34 -1.89 16.20 2.09
C ARG A 34 -3.17 15.80 2.82
N VAL A 35 -3.92 14.83 2.28
CA VAL A 35 -5.14 14.29 2.90
C VAL A 35 -4.83 13.65 4.24
N LEU A 36 -3.81 12.78 4.32
CA LEU A 36 -3.40 12.10 5.55
C LEU A 36 -2.97 13.07 6.67
N ARG A 37 -2.46 14.26 6.33
CA ARG A 37 -2.10 15.28 7.33
C ARG A 37 -3.31 16.01 7.91
N SER A 38 -4.43 16.05 7.18
CA SER A 38 -5.60 16.85 7.54
C SER A 38 -6.84 16.05 7.95
N ASP A 39 -6.90 14.76 7.62
CA ASP A 39 -8.06 13.90 7.85
C ASP A 39 -7.72 12.74 8.79
N VAL A 40 -8.37 12.74 9.96
CA VAL A 40 -8.09 11.78 11.05
C VAL A 40 -8.51 10.35 10.70
N ASP A 41 -9.57 10.17 9.91
CA ASP A 41 -10.08 8.86 9.55
C ASP A 41 -9.16 8.22 8.49
N CYS A 42 -8.67 9.02 7.54
CA CYS A 42 -7.73 8.56 6.52
C CYS A 42 -6.40 8.12 7.14
N ILE A 43 -5.82 8.89 8.06
CA ILE A 43 -4.58 8.49 8.73
C ILE A 43 -4.77 7.29 9.67
N ALA A 44 -5.94 7.16 10.33
CA ALA A 44 -6.25 5.99 11.13
C ALA A 44 -6.38 4.72 10.27
N PHE A 45 -7.04 4.82 9.12
CA PHE A 45 -7.15 3.73 8.17
C PHE A 45 -5.78 3.34 7.59
N ALA A 46 -5.00 4.31 7.12
CA ALA A 46 -3.68 4.06 6.56
C ALA A 46 -2.73 3.38 7.56
N ASN A 47 -2.72 3.84 8.82
CA ASN A 47 -1.95 3.18 9.89
C ASN A 47 -2.44 1.76 10.18
N THR A 48 -3.72 1.47 9.97
CA THR A 48 -4.27 0.10 10.10
C THR A 48 -3.71 -0.81 9.02
N GLN A 49 -3.56 -0.31 7.79
CA GLN A 49 -2.91 -1.07 6.71
C GLN A 49 -1.44 -1.38 7.03
N VAL A 50 -0.67 -0.39 7.52
CA VAL A 50 0.73 -0.62 7.95
C VAL A 50 0.82 -1.69 9.04
N ARG A 51 -0.08 -1.66 10.04
CA ARG A 51 -0.10 -2.68 11.10
C ARG A 51 -0.45 -4.07 10.56
N LEU A 52 -1.43 -4.15 9.65
CA LEU A 52 -1.85 -5.40 9.04
C LEU A 52 -0.73 -6.01 8.19
N TRP A 53 -0.06 -5.21 7.37
CA TRP A 53 1.08 -5.71 6.58
C TRP A 53 2.22 -6.19 7.46
N THR A 54 2.50 -5.47 8.55
CA THR A 54 3.50 -5.88 9.54
C THR A 54 3.12 -7.20 10.23
N SER A 55 1.86 -7.41 10.58
CA SER A 55 1.41 -8.68 11.19
C SER A 55 1.44 -9.84 10.21
N ILE A 56 1.16 -9.60 8.93
CA ILE A 56 1.29 -10.59 7.86
C ILE A 56 2.77 -10.95 7.67
N ALA A 57 3.66 -9.96 7.55
CA ALA A 57 5.09 -10.18 7.40
C ALA A 57 5.70 -10.98 8.57
N ALA A 58 5.21 -10.77 9.80
CA ALA A 58 5.64 -11.54 10.97
C ALA A 58 5.30 -13.04 10.91
N ARG A 59 4.38 -13.46 10.03
CA ARG A 59 4.03 -14.87 9.80
C ARG A 59 4.78 -15.48 8.62
N VAL A 60 5.45 -14.67 7.82
CA VAL A 60 6.31 -15.15 6.73
C VAL A 60 7.60 -15.69 7.36
N PRO A 61 8.04 -16.92 7.02
CA PRO A 61 9.31 -17.45 7.53
C PRO A 61 10.49 -16.51 7.23
N ASN A 62 11.50 -16.53 8.09
CA ASN A 62 12.73 -15.78 7.85
C ASN A 62 13.32 -16.16 6.48
N GLU A 63 13.85 -15.16 5.76
CA GLU A 63 14.43 -15.32 4.41
C GLU A 63 13.44 -15.78 3.32
N ALA A 64 12.13 -15.81 3.61
CA ALA A 64 11.09 -16.07 2.62
C ALA A 64 10.44 -14.78 2.10
N THR A 65 9.65 -14.91 1.03
CA THR A 65 8.87 -13.82 0.44
C THR A 65 7.41 -14.22 0.37
N GLY A 66 6.52 -13.28 0.71
CA GLY A 66 5.08 -13.41 0.52
C GLY A 66 4.57 -12.44 -0.55
N LEU A 67 3.52 -12.82 -1.26
CA LEU A 67 2.78 -11.93 -2.16
C LEU A 67 1.45 -11.55 -1.52
N LEU A 68 1.24 -10.25 -1.35
CA LEU A 68 -0.03 -9.67 -0.91
C LEU A 68 -0.70 -8.98 -2.10
N VAL A 69 -1.92 -9.38 -2.43
CA VAL A 69 -2.70 -8.78 -3.52
C VAL A 69 -3.87 -8.01 -2.91
N THR A 70 -3.98 -6.73 -3.26
CA THR A 70 -4.98 -5.79 -2.75
C THR A 70 -5.26 -4.70 -3.81
N HIS A 71 -5.81 -3.56 -3.41
CA HIS A 71 -6.27 -2.47 -4.28
C HIS A 71 -5.37 -1.24 -4.20
N GLY A 72 -5.20 -0.51 -5.32
CA GLY A 72 -4.31 0.65 -5.44
C GLY A 72 -4.47 1.68 -4.32
N GLY A 73 -5.70 2.14 -4.05
CA GLY A 73 -5.95 3.12 -2.97
C GLY A 73 -5.58 2.63 -1.56
N ILE A 74 -5.67 1.33 -1.29
CA ILE A 74 -5.23 0.73 -0.01
C ILE A 74 -3.69 0.75 0.07
N ILE A 75 -3.02 0.44 -1.04
CA ILE A 75 -1.56 0.46 -1.14
C ILE A 75 -1.04 1.91 -0.97
N ASP A 76 -1.61 2.87 -1.70
CA ASP A 76 -1.22 4.29 -1.65
C ASP A 76 -1.35 4.86 -0.24
N LEU A 77 -2.48 4.63 0.43
CA LEU A 77 -2.70 5.07 1.81
C LEU A 77 -1.64 4.49 2.76
N GLY A 78 -1.44 3.17 2.76
CA GLY A 78 -0.52 2.54 3.69
C GLY A 78 0.95 2.91 3.44
N VAL A 79 1.38 3.04 2.18
CA VAL A 79 2.77 3.41 1.88
C VAL A 79 3.06 4.87 2.23
N VAL A 80 2.14 5.78 1.94
CA VAL A 80 2.32 7.19 2.29
C VAL A 80 2.40 7.34 3.82
N ALA A 81 1.54 6.66 4.58
CA ALA A 81 1.64 6.65 6.03
C ALA A 81 3.00 6.10 6.55
N PHE A 82 3.52 5.02 5.94
CA PHE A 82 4.84 4.51 6.27
C PHE A 82 5.95 5.53 5.97
N LEU A 83 5.97 6.12 4.77
CA LEU A 83 6.98 7.09 4.36
C LEU A 83 6.94 8.35 5.24
N MET A 84 5.74 8.84 5.60
CA MET A 84 5.56 9.94 6.57
C MET A 84 6.20 9.61 7.92
N ALA A 85 5.92 8.42 8.47
CA ALA A 85 6.47 7.99 9.76
C ALA A 85 7.99 7.83 9.73
N SER A 86 8.53 7.36 8.60
CA SER A 86 9.97 7.21 8.36
C SER A 86 10.67 8.49 7.91
N LYS A 87 9.94 9.61 7.76
CA LYS A 87 10.46 10.90 7.24
C LYS A 87 11.18 10.74 5.89
N ARG A 88 10.67 9.84 5.05
CA ARG A 88 11.17 9.61 3.68
C ARG A 88 10.38 10.49 2.69
N PRO A 89 10.98 10.90 1.57
CA PRO A 89 10.26 11.61 0.52
C PRO A 89 9.06 10.82 0.00
N ILE A 90 7.99 11.53 -0.34
CA ILE A 90 6.77 10.99 -0.94
C ILE A 90 6.63 11.66 -2.30
N GLU A 91 6.84 10.89 -3.36
CA GLU A 91 6.93 11.39 -4.73
C GLU A 91 6.30 10.38 -5.69
N GLY A 92 5.78 10.88 -6.82
CA GLY A 92 5.22 10.07 -7.89
C GLY A 92 3.70 9.94 -7.88
N GLU A 93 3.21 9.18 -8.85
CA GLU A 93 1.79 8.98 -9.14
C GLU A 93 1.16 7.87 -8.29
N ALA A 94 -0.16 7.73 -8.33
CA ALA A 94 -0.87 6.60 -7.74
C ALA A 94 -0.32 5.24 -8.24
N ILE A 95 -0.43 4.19 -7.42
CA ILE A 95 -0.03 2.83 -7.82
C ILE A 95 -1.09 2.22 -8.74
N GLY A 96 -0.70 1.91 -9.98
CA GLY A 96 -1.55 1.38 -11.03
C GLY A 96 -1.76 -0.14 -10.98
N TYR A 97 -2.46 -0.67 -11.98
CA TYR A 97 -2.64 -2.11 -12.12
C TYR A 97 -1.32 -2.84 -12.34
N CYS A 98 -1.16 -3.99 -11.67
CA CYS A 98 0.06 -4.80 -11.70
C CYS A 98 1.31 -4.08 -11.16
N GLU A 99 1.14 -2.90 -10.57
CA GLU A 99 2.16 -2.20 -9.80
C GLU A 99 2.01 -2.50 -8.32
N GLY A 100 2.99 -2.07 -7.53
CA GLY A 100 2.92 -2.25 -6.09
C GLY A 100 4.19 -1.85 -5.39
N LEU A 101 4.46 -2.54 -4.29
CA LEU A 101 5.60 -2.26 -3.42
C LEU A 101 6.34 -3.53 -3.08
N ARG A 102 7.66 -3.42 -3.00
CA ARG A 102 8.50 -4.38 -2.28
C ARG A 102 8.80 -3.81 -0.90
N LEU A 103 8.31 -4.50 0.12
CA LEU A 103 8.52 -4.16 1.52
C LEU A 103 9.57 -5.08 2.12
N GLU A 104 10.56 -4.53 2.81
CA GLU A 104 11.60 -5.31 3.49
C GLU A 104 11.44 -5.18 5.00
N PHE A 105 11.53 -6.30 5.71
CA PHE A 105 11.37 -6.35 7.15
C PHE A 105 12.62 -6.93 7.82
N THR A 106 13.15 -6.24 8.82
CA THR A 106 14.25 -6.71 9.67
C THR A 106 13.78 -6.74 11.12
N SER A 107 13.88 -7.91 11.76
CA SER A 107 13.44 -8.10 13.15
C SER A 107 11.99 -7.63 13.40
N GLY A 108 11.10 -7.95 12.45
CA GLY A 108 9.68 -7.60 12.50
C GLY A 108 9.36 -6.12 12.25
N ARG A 109 10.34 -5.30 11.86
CA ARG A 109 10.14 -3.89 11.53
C ARG A 109 10.28 -3.67 10.04
N LEU A 110 9.34 -2.92 9.46
CA LEU A 110 9.46 -2.45 8.09
C LEU A 110 10.63 -1.47 7.98
N THR A 111 11.66 -1.83 7.21
CA THR A 111 12.91 -1.07 7.06
C THR A 111 13.02 -0.41 5.69
N ASN A 112 12.42 -1.00 4.66
CA ASN A 112 12.43 -0.46 3.32
C ASN A 112 11.06 -0.63 2.64
N ALA A 113 10.77 0.32 1.77
CA ALA A 113 9.67 0.24 0.82
C ALA A 113 10.20 0.77 -0.52
N GLU A 114 10.15 -0.08 -1.53
CA GLU A 114 10.50 0.22 -2.91
C GLU A 114 9.26 0.12 -3.78
N MET A 115 9.12 1.07 -4.69
CA MET A 115 8.01 1.13 -5.62
C MET A 115 8.29 0.28 -6.85
N LEU A 116 7.38 -0.64 -7.17
CA LEU A 116 7.45 -1.48 -8.34
C LEU A 116 6.49 -0.93 -9.39
N ARG A 117 7.06 -0.39 -10.47
CA ARG A 117 6.31 0.19 -11.59
C ARG A 117 6.37 -0.72 -12.79
N VAL A 118 5.27 -0.79 -13.54
CA VAL A 118 5.29 -1.42 -14.85
C VAL A 118 5.87 -0.44 -15.87
N PRO A 119 6.53 -0.90 -16.94
CA PRO A 119 6.91 -0.03 -18.04
C PRO A 119 5.70 0.69 -18.65
N GLU A 120 5.84 1.96 -19.02
CA GLU A 120 4.73 2.78 -19.53
C GLU A 120 3.92 2.12 -20.66
N HIS A 121 4.59 1.46 -21.59
CA HIS A 121 3.94 0.77 -22.72
C HIS A 121 3.12 -0.47 -22.33
N LEU A 122 3.22 -0.92 -21.07
CA LEU A 122 2.44 -2.02 -20.49
C LEU A 122 1.38 -1.52 -19.50
N HIS A 123 1.25 -0.20 -19.31
CA HIS A 123 0.17 0.36 -18.51
C HIS A 123 -1.16 -0.08 -19.10
N LEU A 124 -1.98 -0.74 -18.28
CA LEU A 124 -3.37 -0.98 -18.64
C LEU A 124 -4.05 0.38 -18.69
N SER A 125 -4.41 0.82 -19.90
CA SER A 125 -5.24 2.00 -20.08
C SER A 125 -6.60 1.70 -19.48
N ASP A 126 -7.07 2.52 -18.54
CA ASP A 126 -8.47 2.51 -18.13
C ASP A 126 -9.30 2.69 -19.40
N THR A 127 -10.02 1.64 -19.79
CA THR A 127 -10.95 1.63 -20.92
C THR A 127 -12.35 1.97 -20.43
#